data_AF-A0A2W6TXP5-F1
#
_entry.id   AF-A0A2W6TXP5-F1
#
_cell.length_a   1.000
_cell.length_b   1.000
_cell.length_c   1.000
_cell.angle_alpha   90.00
_cell.angle_beta   90.00
_cell.angle_gamma   90.00
#
_symmetry.space_group_name_H-M   'P 1'
#
loop_
_entity.id
_entity.type
_entity.pdbx_description
1 polymer ?
#
loop_
_entity_poly.entity_id
_entity_poly.type
_entity_poly.pdbx_seq_one_letter_code
_entity_poly.pdbx_strand_id
1 'polypeptide(L)'
;YWGLRTPTDGMDEKTRGFVAAGGRVILSPADAIYLDMKFDADAPLGLVWAGVVSARQSYEWDPATVIGGIGDDDILGVEAPLWAETARTLSDIDALAFPRIASAAEAAWSPAAGTSALRTWDSFAARLAAIAPLWTRMGIAFTPLPDIPWSASSATPQNETERA
;
A
#
# COMPACT_ATOMS: atom_id res chain seq x y z
N TYR A 1 13.93 -1.34 5.08
CA TYR A 1 13.83 -2.70 4.52
C TYR A 1 12.93 -2.64 3.32
N TRP A 2 13.45 -2.98 2.14
CA TRP A 2 12.79 -2.79 0.84
C TRP A 2 12.56 -4.14 0.12
N GLY A 3 12.69 -5.25 0.84
CA GLY A 3 12.55 -6.61 0.29
C GLY A 3 11.10 -7.04 0.19
N LEU A 4 10.82 -8.33 0.37
CA LEU A 4 9.45 -8.87 0.38
C LEU A 4 8.97 -9.13 1.82
N ARG A 5 7.67 -9.33 2.05
CA ARG A 5 7.16 -9.72 3.38
C ARG A 5 7.80 -11.01 3.90
N THR A 6 8.19 -11.90 2.99
CA THR A 6 9.06 -13.03 3.29
C THR A 6 10.48 -12.71 2.82
N PRO A 7 11.42 -12.43 3.72
CA PRO A 7 12.76 -12.02 3.33
C PRO A 7 13.50 -13.09 2.51
N THR A 8 14.25 -12.66 1.50
CA THR A 8 15.13 -13.49 0.68
C THR A 8 16.56 -12.96 0.76
N ASP A 9 17.53 -13.72 0.22
CA ASP A 9 18.91 -13.25 -0.06
C ASP A 9 19.64 -12.61 1.14
N GLY A 10 19.34 -13.07 2.35
CA GLY A 10 19.91 -12.57 3.61
C GLY A 10 19.54 -11.12 3.93
N MET A 11 18.48 -10.57 3.32
CA MET A 11 18.03 -9.20 3.57
C MET A 11 17.57 -8.99 5.03
N ASP A 12 17.03 -10.03 5.66
CA ASP A 12 16.68 -10.03 7.08
C ASP A 12 17.91 -9.95 7.98
N GLU A 13 18.96 -10.71 7.68
CA GLU A 13 20.23 -10.66 8.42
C GLU A 13 20.88 -9.28 8.32
N LYS A 14 20.95 -8.70 7.11
CA LYS A 14 21.46 -7.34 6.91
C LYS A 14 20.66 -6.31 7.71
N THR A 15 19.34 -6.47 7.77
CA THR A 15 18.48 -5.55 8.52
C THR A 15 18.67 -5.69 10.02
N ARG A 16 18.78 -6.93 10.54
CA ARG A 16 19.14 -7.17 11.95
C ARG A 16 20.51 -6.59 12.30
N GLY A 17 21.48 -6.66 11.38
CA GLY A 17 22.80 -6.05 11.57
C GLY A 17 22.72 -4.52 11.74
N PHE A 18 21.85 -3.85 10.98
CA PHE A 18 21.61 -2.41 11.13
C PHE A 18 20.98 -2.06 12.50
N VAL A 19 20.02 -2.85 12.97
CA VAL A 19 19.42 -2.70 14.31
C VAL A 19 20.43 -2.95 15.42
N ALA A 20 21.24 -4.02 15.30
CA ALA A 20 22.30 -4.34 16.26
C ALA A 20 23.37 -3.23 16.37
N ALA A 21 23.54 -2.42 15.33
CA ALA A 21 24.39 -1.24 15.34
C ALA A 21 23.73 0.02 15.96
N GLY A 22 22.51 -0.10 16.50
CA GLY A 22 21.75 0.98 17.14
C GLY A 22 20.82 1.77 16.21
N GLY A 23 20.62 1.30 14.97
CA GLY A 23 19.70 1.91 14.01
C GLY A 23 18.24 1.48 14.22
N ARG A 24 17.30 2.23 13.63
CA ARG A 24 15.89 1.85 13.52
C ARG A 24 15.40 1.78 12.08
N VAL A 25 14.54 0.82 11.77
CA VAL A 25 14.21 0.42 10.41
C VAL A 25 12.93 1.08 9.92
N ILE A 26 12.94 1.62 8.71
CA ILE A 26 11.71 1.93 7.96
C ILE A 26 11.38 0.73 7.09
N LEU A 27 10.16 0.20 7.14
CA LEU A 27 9.71 -0.95 6.34
C LEU A 27 8.92 -0.49 5.11
N SER A 28 9.31 -1.03 3.95
CA SER A 28 8.69 -0.83 2.64
C SER A 28 8.67 -2.12 1.82
N PRO A 29 8.01 -3.22 2.25
CA PRO A 29 8.02 -4.47 1.49
C PRO A 29 7.40 -4.31 0.10
N ALA A 30 8.08 -4.76 -0.95
CA ALA A 30 7.69 -4.56 -2.35
C ALA A 30 6.45 -5.35 -2.76
N ASP A 31 6.22 -6.54 -2.19
CA ASP A 31 4.98 -7.30 -2.38
C ASP A 31 3.84 -6.84 -1.45
N ALA A 32 3.95 -5.68 -0.82
CA ALA A 32 2.90 -5.10 0.03
C ALA A 32 2.61 -3.64 -0.31
N ILE A 33 3.60 -2.74 -0.22
CA ILE A 33 3.37 -1.29 -0.23
C ILE A 33 4.22 -0.51 -1.23
N TYR A 34 4.80 -1.18 -2.23
CA TYR A 34 5.23 -0.51 -3.45
C TYR A 34 4.02 -0.17 -4.30
N LEU A 35 3.74 1.14 -4.43
CA LEU A 35 2.53 1.65 -5.07
C LEU A 35 2.57 1.52 -6.60
N ASP A 36 3.76 1.33 -7.18
CA ASP A 36 3.96 1.06 -8.59
C ASP A 36 3.75 -0.41 -8.98
N MET A 37 3.56 -1.35 -8.02
CA MET A 37 3.21 -2.73 -8.37
C MET A 37 1.80 -2.82 -8.94
N LYS A 38 1.59 -3.60 -9.99
CA LYS A 38 0.24 -3.74 -10.56
C LYS A 38 -0.75 -4.36 -9.58
N PHE A 39 -2.01 -3.94 -9.66
CA PHE A 39 -3.13 -4.55 -8.92
C PHE A 39 -3.69 -5.80 -9.59
N ASP A 40 -3.53 -5.86 -10.92
CA ASP A 40 -3.92 -6.93 -11.82
C ASP A 40 -2.87 -7.03 -12.93
N ALA A 41 -2.60 -8.22 -13.46
CA ALA A 41 -1.54 -8.43 -14.44
C ALA A 41 -1.74 -7.58 -15.72
N ASP A 42 -3.00 -7.36 -16.11
CA ASP A 42 -3.40 -6.65 -17.31
C ASP A 42 -3.55 -5.14 -17.08
N ALA A 43 -3.32 -4.64 -15.85
CA ALA A 43 -3.40 -3.21 -15.57
C ALA A 43 -2.42 -2.41 -16.46
N PRO A 44 -2.83 -1.25 -17.01
CA PRO A 44 -2.04 -0.52 -18.01
C PRO A 44 -0.81 0.19 -17.42
N LEU A 45 -0.82 0.47 -16.11
CA LEU A 45 0.25 1.12 -15.36
C LEU A 45 0.88 0.13 -14.38
N GLY A 46 2.10 0.43 -13.96
CA GLY A 46 2.83 -0.31 -12.94
C GLY A 46 3.67 -1.47 -13.47
N LEU A 47 4.34 -2.13 -12.52
CA LEU A 47 5.31 -3.19 -12.75
C LEU A 47 4.89 -4.48 -12.02
N VAL A 48 5.47 -5.61 -12.38
CA VAL A 48 5.13 -6.94 -11.81
C VAL A 48 6.36 -7.68 -11.26
N TRP A 49 7.48 -6.99 -11.05
CA TRP A 49 8.73 -7.64 -10.66
C TRP A 49 8.64 -8.28 -9.26
N ALA A 50 7.81 -7.71 -8.36
CA ALA A 50 7.47 -8.28 -7.05
C ALA A 50 6.12 -9.03 -7.07
N GLY A 51 5.61 -9.37 -8.26
CA GLY A 51 4.29 -9.93 -8.47
C GLY A 51 3.18 -8.88 -8.59
N VAL A 52 1.94 -9.35 -8.62
CA VAL A 52 0.73 -8.51 -8.54
C VAL A 52 0.38 -8.33 -7.06
N VAL A 53 0.11 -7.09 -6.65
CA VAL A 53 -0.20 -6.75 -5.24
C VAL A 53 -1.64 -6.30 -5.14
N SER A 54 -2.51 -7.22 -4.69
CA SER A 54 -3.93 -6.93 -4.47
C SER A 54 -4.15 -5.94 -3.32
N ALA A 55 -5.35 -5.38 -3.25
CA ALA A 55 -5.76 -4.52 -2.14
C ALA A 55 -5.56 -5.22 -0.79
N ARG A 56 -6.00 -6.48 -0.69
CA ARG A 56 -5.89 -7.29 0.51
C ARG A 56 -4.43 -7.58 0.88
N GLN A 57 -3.61 -7.95 -0.10
CA GLN A 57 -2.19 -8.21 0.11
C GLN A 57 -1.44 -6.97 0.64
N SER A 58 -1.78 -5.77 0.13
CA SER A 58 -1.19 -4.51 0.61
C SER A 58 -1.53 -4.16 2.07
N TYR A 59 -2.58 -4.77 2.60
CA TYR A 59 -3.14 -4.50 3.92
C TYR A 59 -2.81 -5.58 4.95
N GLU A 60 -2.84 -6.85 4.55
CA GLU A 60 -2.66 -8.03 5.39
C GLU A 60 -1.17 -8.32 5.62
N TRP A 61 -0.55 -7.43 6.39
CA TRP A 61 0.78 -7.60 6.94
C TRP A 61 0.95 -6.74 8.20
N ASP A 62 1.90 -7.13 9.04
CA ASP A 62 2.30 -6.40 10.24
C ASP A 62 3.80 -6.06 10.12
N PRO A 63 4.19 -4.77 10.21
CA PRO A 63 5.60 -4.37 10.19
C PRO A 63 6.47 -5.16 11.16
N ALA A 64 5.97 -5.45 12.36
CA ALA A 64 6.72 -6.11 13.43
C ALA A 64 7.00 -7.60 13.15
N THR A 65 6.28 -8.22 12.21
CA THR A 65 6.41 -9.65 11.92
C THR A 65 7.20 -9.97 10.66
N VAL A 66 7.56 -8.95 9.84
CA VAL A 66 8.27 -9.16 8.56
C VAL A 66 9.67 -9.73 8.77
N ILE A 67 10.37 -9.28 9.83
CA ILE A 67 11.75 -9.68 10.11
C ILE A 67 11.82 -10.26 11.52
N GLY A 68 12.00 -11.58 11.60
CA GLY A 68 12.20 -12.24 12.89
C GLY A 68 13.43 -11.67 13.63
N GLY A 69 13.26 -11.40 14.92
CA GLY A 69 14.30 -10.84 15.79
C GLY A 69 14.39 -9.31 15.80
N ILE A 70 13.46 -8.61 15.16
CA ILE A 70 13.26 -7.15 15.23
C ILE A 70 11.83 -6.92 15.74
N GLY A 71 11.65 -6.01 16.70
CA GLY A 71 10.34 -5.66 17.25
C GLY A 71 9.93 -4.20 16.99
N ASP A 72 8.78 -3.79 17.53
CA ASP A 72 8.25 -2.42 17.37
C ASP A 72 9.26 -1.32 17.74
N ASP A 73 10.02 -1.51 18.82
CA ASP A 73 11.01 -0.53 19.30
C ASP A 73 12.18 -0.31 18.30
N ASP A 74 12.44 -1.30 17.46
CA ASP A 74 13.47 -1.27 16.43
C ASP A 74 12.95 -0.67 15.10
N ILE A 75 11.64 -0.48 14.97
CA ILE A 75 10.99 0.03 13.77
C ILE A 75 10.73 1.53 13.93
N LEU A 76 11.30 2.33 13.01
CA LEU A 76 11.05 3.77 12.95
C LEU A 76 9.69 4.08 12.31
N GLY A 77 9.26 3.26 11.36
CA GLY A 77 7.98 3.45 10.68
C GLY A 77 7.88 2.69 9.37
N VAL A 78 6.95 3.15 8.54
CA VAL A 78 6.60 2.55 7.25
C VAL A 78 6.74 3.60 6.15
N GLU A 79 7.20 3.20 4.97
CA GLU A 79 7.27 4.04 3.78
C GLU A 79 6.58 3.33 2.62
N ALA A 80 5.79 4.06 1.82
CA ALA A 80 5.11 3.54 0.63
C ALA A 80 5.75 4.16 -0.62
N PRO A 81 6.75 3.50 -1.24
CA PRO A 81 7.40 4.03 -2.42
C PRO A 81 6.45 4.03 -3.62
N LEU A 82 6.52 5.08 -4.43
CA LEU A 82 5.95 5.12 -5.77
C LEU A 82 7.06 5.41 -6.76
N TRP A 83 7.45 4.39 -7.52
CA TRP A 83 8.41 4.54 -8.59
C TRP A 83 7.72 5.00 -9.88
N ALA A 84 8.37 5.91 -10.61
CA ALA A 84 7.74 6.67 -11.69
C ALA A 84 8.09 6.13 -13.09
N GLU A 85 8.55 4.89 -13.24
CA GLU A 85 8.91 4.31 -14.54
C GLU A 85 7.71 4.33 -15.50
N THR A 86 6.51 4.07 -14.98
CA THR A 86 5.26 4.02 -15.77
C THR A 86 4.34 5.24 -15.55
N ALA A 87 4.59 6.05 -14.53
CA ALA A 87 3.81 7.27 -14.26
C ALA A 87 4.42 8.49 -14.98
N ARG A 88 3.59 9.21 -15.73
CA ARG A 88 3.99 10.41 -16.48
C ARG A 88 3.13 11.62 -16.16
N THR A 89 1.96 11.40 -15.57
CA THR A 89 1.00 12.44 -15.20
C THR A 89 0.60 12.31 -13.73
N LEU A 90 0.00 13.37 -13.16
CA LEU A 90 -0.61 13.30 -11.83
C LEU A 90 -1.74 12.25 -11.78
N SER A 91 -2.47 12.06 -12.88
CA SER A 91 -3.50 11.02 -12.97
C SER A 91 -2.92 9.62 -12.87
N ASP A 92 -1.71 9.38 -13.41
CA ASP A 92 -1.04 8.09 -13.28
C ASP A 92 -0.58 7.85 -11.84
N ILE A 93 -0.10 8.91 -11.17
CA ILE A 93 0.28 8.85 -9.75
C ILE A 93 -0.95 8.50 -8.91
N ASP A 94 -2.06 9.18 -9.10
CA ASP A 94 -3.32 8.90 -8.40
C ASP A 94 -3.78 7.45 -8.63
N ALA A 95 -3.75 6.99 -9.89
CA ALA A 95 -4.16 5.64 -10.27
C ALA A 95 -3.31 4.53 -9.62
N LEU A 96 -2.01 4.78 -9.40
CA LEU A 96 -1.10 3.83 -8.74
C LEU A 96 -1.14 3.93 -7.21
N ALA A 97 -1.15 5.16 -6.68
CA ALA A 97 -1.09 5.42 -5.25
C ALA A 97 -2.41 5.05 -4.56
N PHE A 98 -3.54 5.49 -5.11
CA PHE A 98 -4.85 5.26 -4.50
C PHE A 98 -5.53 4.05 -5.14
N PRO A 99 -6.04 3.10 -4.31
CA PRO A 99 -6.34 3.28 -2.89
C PRO A 99 -5.30 2.73 -1.90
N ARG A 100 -4.25 2.02 -2.36
CA ARG A 100 -3.33 1.26 -1.49
C ARG A 100 -2.48 2.11 -0.55
N ILE A 101 -2.28 3.40 -0.84
CA ILE A 101 -1.64 4.33 0.10
C ILE A 101 -2.38 4.37 1.46
N ALA A 102 -3.70 4.12 1.49
CA ALA A 102 -4.46 3.98 2.72
C ALA A 102 -4.03 2.75 3.54
N SER A 103 -3.70 1.63 2.89
CA SER A 103 -3.18 0.42 3.55
C SER A 103 -1.83 0.71 4.21
N ALA A 104 -0.95 1.43 3.52
CA ALA A 104 0.34 1.83 4.07
C ALA A 104 0.20 2.80 5.25
N ALA A 105 -0.68 3.79 5.14
CA ALA A 105 -0.98 4.72 6.24
C ALA A 105 -1.55 3.98 7.45
N GLU A 106 -2.42 2.98 7.23
CA GLU A 106 -2.96 2.16 8.31
C GLU A 106 -1.89 1.30 9.00
N ALA A 107 -0.95 0.72 8.24
CA ALA A 107 0.20 0.03 8.80
C ALA A 107 1.17 0.97 9.56
N ALA A 108 1.25 2.24 9.16
CA ALA A 108 2.13 3.24 9.79
C ALA A 108 1.53 3.85 11.07
N TRP A 109 0.20 3.98 11.16
CA TRP A 109 -0.48 4.78 12.17
C TRP A 109 -1.34 3.98 13.15
N SER A 110 -1.99 2.93 12.68
CA SER A 110 -2.95 2.18 13.50
C SER A 110 -2.25 1.17 14.41
N PRO A 111 -2.93 0.71 15.48
CA PRO A 111 -2.39 -0.38 16.31
C PRO A 111 -2.04 -1.62 15.48
N ALA A 112 -1.09 -2.41 15.99
CA ALA A 112 -0.61 -3.64 15.37
C ALA A 112 -1.74 -4.61 14.99
N ALA A 113 -1.49 -5.46 14.00
CA ALA A 113 -2.51 -6.38 13.49
C ALA A 113 -3.01 -7.30 14.61
N GLY A 114 -4.32 -7.55 14.66
CA GLY A 114 -4.93 -8.38 15.71
C GLY A 114 -5.07 -7.73 17.09
N THR A 115 -4.54 -6.53 17.32
CA THR A 115 -4.70 -5.81 18.60
C THR A 115 -5.93 -4.90 18.65
N SER A 116 -6.53 -4.60 17.50
CA SER A 116 -7.72 -3.75 17.36
C SER A 116 -8.79 -4.46 16.53
N ALA A 117 -10.04 -4.41 16.98
CA ALA A 117 -11.18 -4.91 16.22
C ALA A 117 -11.40 -4.18 14.88
N LEU A 118 -10.83 -2.97 14.74
CA LEU A 118 -10.88 -2.18 13.50
C LEU A 118 -9.72 -2.49 12.54
N ARG A 119 -8.65 -3.14 13.01
CA ARG A 119 -7.49 -3.55 12.20
C ARG A 119 -7.71 -4.95 11.62
N THR A 120 -8.81 -5.08 10.88
CA THR A 120 -9.21 -6.28 10.12
C THR A 120 -9.46 -5.90 8.66
N TRP A 121 -9.36 -6.85 7.73
CA TRP A 121 -9.59 -6.57 6.31
C TRP A 121 -11.00 -6.01 6.05
N ASP A 122 -12.02 -6.65 6.61
CA ASP A 122 -13.42 -6.25 6.37
C ASP A 122 -13.71 -4.84 6.89
N SER A 123 -13.18 -4.49 8.08
CA SER A 123 -13.31 -3.13 8.63
C SER A 123 -12.59 -2.10 7.75
N PHE A 124 -11.37 -2.43 7.32
CA PHE A 124 -10.58 -1.54 6.46
C PHE A 124 -11.26 -1.32 5.11
N ALA A 125 -11.67 -2.38 4.41
CA ALA A 125 -12.33 -2.28 3.11
C ALA A 125 -13.61 -1.45 3.19
N ALA A 126 -14.41 -1.62 4.24
CA ALA A 126 -15.62 -0.81 4.47
C ALA A 126 -15.29 0.69 4.71
N ARG A 127 -14.28 0.99 5.53
CA ARG A 127 -13.85 2.38 5.79
C ARG A 127 -13.24 3.04 4.55
N LEU A 128 -12.47 2.28 3.78
CA LEU A 128 -11.86 2.72 2.53
C LEU A 128 -12.92 3.03 1.46
N ALA A 129 -13.95 2.19 1.35
CA ALA A 129 -15.10 2.49 0.49
C ALA A 129 -15.82 3.77 0.93
N ALA A 130 -15.96 3.98 2.25
CA ALA A 130 -16.63 5.16 2.80
C ALA A 130 -15.87 6.47 2.60
N ILE A 131 -14.54 6.45 2.45
CA ILE A 131 -13.74 7.66 2.19
C ILE A 131 -13.69 8.04 0.71
N ALA A 132 -13.98 7.13 -0.23
CA ALA A 132 -13.91 7.40 -1.66
C ALA A 132 -14.70 8.65 -2.11
N PRO A 133 -15.94 8.92 -1.65
CA PRO A 133 -16.64 10.16 -2.01
C PRO A 133 -15.92 11.44 -1.55
N LEU A 134 -15.15 11.39 -0.46
CA LEU A 134 -14.31 12.51 -0.02
C LEU A 134 -13.15 12.71 -0.99
N TRP A 135 -12.45 11.64 -1.39
CA TRP A 135 -11.37 11.72 -2.39
C TRP A 135 -11.87 12.33 -3.69
N THR A 136 -13.03 11.89 -4.19
CA THR A 136 -13.66 12.48 -5.39
C THR A 136 -13.92 13.97 -5.22
N ARG A 137 -14.46 14.43 -4.09
CA ARG A 137 -14.68 15.86 -3.82
C ARG A 137 -13.39 16.67 -3.70
N MET A 138 -12.29 16.03 -3.32
CA MET A 138 -10.96 16.64 -3.25
C MET A 138 -10.21 16.62 -4.59
N GLY A 139 -10.79 16.00 -5.63
CA GLY A 139 -10.13 15.83 -6.92
C GLY A 139 -9.02 14.78 -6.92
N ILE A 140 -9.03 13.86 -5.95
CA ILE A 140 -8.11 12.72 -5.89
C ILE A 140 -8.74 11.56 -6.65
N ALA A 141 -8.13 11.17 -7.77
CA ALA A 141 -8.54 9.97 -8.50
C ALA A 141 -8.01 8.71 -7.79
N PHE A 142 -8.65 7.57 -8.04
CA PHE A 142 -8.18 6.28 -7.54
C PHE A 142 -8.63 5.15 -8.47
N THR A 143 -7.92 4.02 -8.44
CA THR A 143 -8.29 2.81 -9.18
C THR A 143 -9.26 1.97 -8.35
N PRO A 144 -10.52 1.76 -8.76
CA PRO A 144 -11.44 0.90 -8.01
C PRO A 144 -10.97 -0.56 -8.05
N LEU A 145 -10.73 -1.16 -6.88
CA LEU A 145 -10.26 -2.55 -6.75
C LEU A 145 -11.43 -3.49 -6.39
N PRO A 146 -11.47 -4.74 -6.90
CA PRO A 146 -12.64 -5.62 -6.86
C PRO A 146 -13.07 -6.07 -5.44
N ASP A 147 -12.14 -6.09 -4.48
CA ASP A 147 -12.41 -6.57 -3.10
C ASP A 147 -12.85 -5.45 -2.13
N ILE A 148 -13.08 -4.24 -2.64
CA ILE A 148 -13.53 -3.10 -1.84
C ILE A 148 -15.00 -2.80 -2.20
N PRO A 149 -15.91 -2.70 -1.21
CA PRO A 149 -17.34 -2.52 -1.45
C PRO A 149 -17.69 -1.06 -1.80
N TRP A 150 -17.21 -0.57 -2.95
CA TRP A 150 -17.45 0.80 -3.41
C TRP A 150 -18.95 1.11 -3.53
N SER A 151 -19.34 2.32 -3.14
CA SER A 151 -20.70 2.81 -3.40
C SER A 151 -20.86 3.27 -4.86
N ALA A 152 -22.10 3.30 -5.36
CA ALA A 152 -22.38 3.83 -6.70
C ALA A 152 -21.98 5.32 -6.86
N SER A 153 -21.90 6.08 -5.76
CA SER A 153 -21.49 7.50 -5.74
C SER A 153 -19.96 7.69 -5.73
N SER A 154 -19.18 6.61 -5.65
CA SER A 154 -17.71 6.65 -5.59
C SER A 154 -17.04 6.42 -6.95
N ALA A 155 -17.80 6.30 -8.04
CA ALA A 155 -17.21 6.15 -9.37
C ALA A 155 -16.44 7.42 -9.77
N THR A 156 -15.20 7.25 -10.21
CA THR A 156 -14.33 8.32 -10.71
C THR A 156 -15.05 9.07 -11.83
N PRO A 157 -15.06 10.42 -11.83
CA PRO A 157 -15.62 11.17 -12.95
C PRO A 157 -14.90 10.75 -14.23
N GLN A 158 -15.62 10.23 -15.22
CA GLN A 158 -15.09 10.12 -16.57
C GLN A 158 -14.86 11.55 -17.06
N ASN A 159 -13.62 11.88 -17.45
CA ASN A 159 -13.29 13.18 -18.03
C ASN A 159 -14.24 13.49 -19.20
N GLU A 160 -15.02 14.56 -19.08
CA GLU A 160 -15.90 15.11 -20.14
C GLU A 160 -15.12 15.79 -21.28
N THR A 161 -13.90 15.36 -21.61
CA THR A 161 -13.04 16.06 -22.59
C THR A 161 -13.11 15.50 -24.02
N GLU A 162 -14.18 14.80 -24.40
CA GLU A 162 -14.41 14.36 -25.79
C GLU A 162 -15.66 14.96 -26.45
N ARG A 163 -16.08 16.15 -26.02
CA ARG A 163 -17.07 16.96 -26.77
C ARG A 163 -16.63 18.41 -26.89
N ALA A 164 -15.75 18.68 -27.85
CA ALA A 164 -15.61 19.98 -28.50
C ALA A 164 -15.10 19.79 -29.93
#